data_AF-A0A538QF02-F1
#
_entry.id   AF-A0A538QF02-F1
#
_cell.length_a   1.000
_cell.length_b   1.000
_cell.length_c   1.000
_cell.angle_alpha   90.00
_cell.angle_beta   90.00
_cell.angle_gamma   90.00
#
_symmetry.space_group_name_H-M   'P 1'
#
loop_
_entity.id
_entity.type
_entity.pdbx_description
1 polymer ?
#
loop_
_entity_poly.entity_id
_entity_poly.type
_entity_poly.pdbx_seq_one_letter_code
_entity_poly.pdbx_strand_id
1 'polypeptide(L)'
;MTLAPGAAHPQSIEELRERLQQLEKSTREELESLKRSIRDREGERERERKAEEERERVLESLKQQMEEQRLSFEERDKQFSHVLAGWSNFFDLQAGRKQANNDRDPLGKDIQGNVFTSDNFKVRLGGSLRLHVQHNDSPVGESVNRALLPDAGVPGGGNTGRGERENFRAFLGRTRLNLSVLGPETLGGKTSAFFEMDFNQQANGAGEVNAVNNNPRLRHAYGQWAFPDVVIRGDELQIKLGQTGSFADNFPDTIDFNTMLAGLGAANRRNPRIEFVERFPILRDVKILASLGAERPVFDNQALGGGDVAARDLGSGDLSGFPALSGGIGLETGRLGWIGSTAFYARATWGERKERFTRGTVTPNLNAQTNFQDRNFTDQVAHGTLILDRIGFNETGRAMTLKLQGGAVWTRGEGRVTNSDFDRRVILDTDGSLTSAQSVGAWVNPIFYFTDTVSLRWAGGFQTALDDDRPVVTGSLITDSAGRNFFRVNDRQSEASLWWTPGPFTFAFGWNFTQTDFRNVNATGTGSTTRHNENNKFEFISWWSF
;
A
#
# COMPACT_ATOMS: atom_id res chain seq x y z
N MET A 1 -20.93 -21.13 72.62
CA MET A 1 -20.26 -20.22 73.57
C MET A 1 -21.24 -19.07 73.82
N THR A 2 -21.70 -18.97 75.07
CA THR A 2 -22.54 -17.90 75.67
C THR A 2 -23.87 -17.51 74.99
N LEU A 3 -24.95 -18.01 75.60
CA LEU A 3 -26.33 -17.51 75.52
C LEU A 3 -26.43 -16.10 76.11
N ALA A 4 -27.31 -15.26 75.55
CA ALA A 4 -27.95 -14.17 76.26
C ALA A 4 -29.48 -14.25 76.04
N PRO A 5 -30.30 -14.38 77.09
CA PRO A 5 -31.75 -14.39 76.97
C PRO A 5 -32.29 -12.96 77.11
N GLY A 6 -33.09 -12.52 76.13
CA GLY A 6 -33.81 -11.25 76.16
C GLY A 6 -35.31 -11.51 76.14
N ALA A 7 -35.99 -11.02 77.18
CA ALA A 7 -37.37 -11.27 77.56
C ALA A 7 -38.43 -11.01 76.46
N ALA A 8 -39.41 -11.91 76.36
CA ALA A 8 -40.64 -11.69 75.61
C ALA A 8 -41.63 -10.88 76.48
N HIS A 9 -41.92 -9.64 76.07
CA HIS A 9 -43.06 -8.88 76.57
C HIS A 9 -44.33 -9.26 75.78
N PRO A 10 -45.49 -9.39 76.43
CA PRO A 10 -46.75 -9.67 75.74
C PRO A 10 -47.17 -8.42 74.97
N GLN A 11 -47.04 -8.46 73.64
CA GLN A 11 -47.60 -7.46 72.74
C GLN A 11 -49.13 -7.44 72.94
N SER A 12 -49.70 -6.26 73.15
CA SER A 12 -51.15 -6.11 73.29
C SER A 12 -51.83 -6.46 71.96
N ILE A 13 -53.04 -7.01 72.03
CA ILE A 13 -53.82 -7.45 70.86
C ILE A 13 -54.07 -6.30 69.86
N GLU A 14 -54.06 -5.05 70.33
CA GLU A 14 -54.17 -3.85 69.50
C GLU A 14 -52.92 -3.59 68.64
N GLU A 15 -51.73 -3.81 69.18
CA GLU A 15 -50.46 -3.63 68.44
C GLU A 15 -50.31 -4.67 67.32
N LEU A 16 -50.82 -5.88 67.54
CA LEU A 16 -50.92 -6.93 66.51
C LEU A 16 -51.95 -6.60 65.41
N ARG A 17 -53.08 -5.96 65.76
CA ARG A 17 -54.08 -5.51 64.78
C ARG A 17 -53.58 -4.37 63.91
N GLU A 18 -52.89 -3.39 64.48
CA GLU A 18 -52.28 -2.31 63.70
C GLU A 18 -51.20 -2.83 62.75
N ARG A 19 -50.36 -3.77 63.19
CA ARG A 19 -49.36 -4.41 62.31
C ARG A 19 -50.01 -5.21 61.18
N LEU A 20 -51.10 -5.93 61.45
CA LEU A 20 -51.84 -6.66 60.42
C LEU A 20 -52.46 -5.71 59.39
N GLN A 21 -53.04 -4.59 59.83
CA GLN A 21 -53.59 -3.58 58.91
C GLN A 21 -52.50 -2.88 58.10
N GLN A 22 -51.34 -2.60 58.69
CA GLN A 22 -50.18 -2.05 57.96
C GLN A 22 -49.64 -3.05 56.94
N LEU A 23 -49.58 -4.34 57.27
CA LEU A 23 -49.18 -5.41 56.35
C LEU A 23 -50.17 -5.58 55.19
N GLU A 24 -51.47 -5.56 55.45
CA GLU A 24 -52.51 -5.60 54.39
C GLU A 24 -52.42 -4.39 53.47
N LYS A 25 -52.20 -3.20 54.03
CA LYS A 25 -52.05 -1.98 53.23
C LYS A 25 -50.78 -2.04 52.37
N SER A 26 -49.65 -2.45 52.94
CA SER A 26 -48.38 -2.61 52.24
C SER A 26 -48.46 -3.64 51.12
N THR A 27 -49.05 -4.82 51.39
CA THR A 27 -49.20 -5.87 50.37
C THR A 27 -50.14 -5.44 49.24
N ARG A 28 -51.18 -4.67 49.54
CA ARG A 28 -52.07 -4.12 48.51
C ARG A 28 -51.37 -3.09 47.63
N GLU A 29 -50.54 -2.23 48.21
CA GLU A 29 -49.73 -1.24 47.46
C GLU A 29 -48.67 -1.93 46.59
N GLU A 30 -47.99 -2.96 47.09
CA GLU A 30 -47.05 -3.77 46.30
C GLU A 30 -47.73 -4.50 45.14
N LEU A 31 -48.93 -5.04 45.38
CA LEU A 31 -49.69 -5.76 44.36
C LEU A 31 -50.22 -4.82 43.28
N GLU A 32 -50.60 -3.59 43.63
CA GLU A 32 -50.93 -2.55 42.64
C GLU A 32 -49.72 -2.08 41.84
N SER A 33 -48.55 -1.94 42.49
CA SER A 33 -47.29 -1.61 41.82
C SER A 33 -46.90 -2.70 40.81
N LEU A 34 -46.99 -3.97 41.19
CA LEU A 34 -46.72 -5.10 40.30
C LEU A 34 -47.71 -5.18 39.13
N LYS A 35 -49.00 -4.89 39.36
CA LYS A 35 -50.01 -4.81 38.30
C LYS A 35 -49.78 -3.67 37.30
N ARG A 36 -49.12 -2.58 37.71
CA ARG A 36 -48.71 -1.50 36.80
C ARG A 36 -47.51 -1.93 35.98
N SER A 37 -46.47 -2.50 36.62
CA SER A 37 -45.27 -2.94 35.91
C SER A 37 -45.53 -4.06 34.90
N ILE A 38 -46.48 -4.97 35.16
CA ILE A 38 -46.90 -5.99 34.19
C ILE A 38 -47.58 -5.35 32.98
N ARG A 39 -48.49 -4.38 33.19
CA ARG A 39 -49.15 -3.66 32.08
C ARG A 39 -48.16 -2.86 31.24
N ASP A 40 -47.17 -2.24 31.86
CA ASP A 40 -46.13 -1.50 31.13
C ASP A 40 -45.27 -2.45 30.28
N ARG A 41 -44.90 -3.62 30.81
CA ARG A 41 -44.16 -4.65 30.05
C ARG A 41 -44.96 -5.27 28.91
N GLU A 42 -46.27 -5.46 29.09
CA GLU A 42 -47.14 -5.92 28.00
C GLU A 42 -47.25 -4.87 26.89
N GLY A 43 -47.34 -3.59 27.25
CA GLY A 43 -47.32 -2.48 26.29
C GLY A 43 -46.01 -2.34 25.51
N GLU A 44 -44.86 -2.58 26.16
CA GLU A 44 -43.56 -2.60 25.49
C GLU A 44 -43.44 -3.77 24.49
N ARG A 45 -43.90 -4.97 24.87
CA ARG A 45 -43.88 -6.14 23.96
C ARG A 45 -44.76 -5.96 22.73
N GLU A 46 -45.91 -5.29 22.87
CA GLU A 46 -46.75 -4.98 21.70
C GLU A 46 -46.09 -3.96 20.76
N ARG A 47 -45.31 -3.01 21.29
CA ARG A 47 -44.55 -2.05 20.48
C ARG A 47 -43.38 -2.73 19.77
N GLU A 48 -42.68 -3.64 20.44
CA GLU A 48 -41.61 -4.44 19.82
C GLU A 48 -42.14 -5.32 18.69
N ARG A 49 -43.27 -6.00 18.90
CA ARG A 49 -43.88 -6.84 17.86
C ARG A 49 -44.28 -6.03 16.62
N LYS A 50 -44.85 -4.84 16.82
CA LYS A 50 -45.18 -3.92 15.69
C LYS A 50 -43.93 -3.43 14.97
N ALA A 51 -42.84 -3.16 15.68
CA ALA A 51 -41.57 -2.75 15.07
C ALA A 51 -40.90 -3.88 14.29
N GLU A 52 -41.04 -5.14 14.73
CA GLU A 52 -40.59 -6.31 13.97
C GLU A 52 -41.43 -6.52 12.70
N GLU A 53 -42.75 -6.41 12.79
CA GLU A 53 -43.65 -6.51 11.62
C GLU A 53 -43.34 -5.42 10.57
N GLU A 54 -43.00 -4.19 10.99
CA GLU A 54 -42.57 -3.13 10.08
C GLU A 54 -41.21 -3.41 9.43
N ARG A 55 -40.26 -3.97 10.19
CA ARG A 55 -38.94 -4.38 9.65
C ARG A 55 -39.07 -5.49 8.62
N GLU A 56 -39.94 -6.48 8.85
CA GLU A 56 -40.19 -7.56 7.88
C GLU A 56 -40.79 -7.01 6.58
N ARG A 57 -41.76 -6.09 6.66
CA ARG A 57 -42.32 -5.44 5.46
C ARG A 57 -41.28 -4.66 4.66
N VAL A 58 -40.37 -3.98 5.34
CA VAL A 58 -39.27 -3.24 4.67
C VAL A 58 -38.28 -4.22 4.03
N LEU A 59 -37.98 -5.35 4.67
CA LEU A 59 -37.11 -6.38 4.11
C LEU A 59 -37.73 -7.07 2.89
N GLU A 60 -39.04 -7.33 2.91
CA GLU A 60 -39.74 -7.90 1.75
C GLU A 60 -39.76 -6.93 0.56
N SER A 61 -39.99 -5.63 0.81
CA SER A 61 -39.96 -4.64 -0.28
C SER A 61 -38.57 -4.47 -0.88
N LEU A 62 -37.51 -4.52 -0.05
CA LEU A 62 -36.12 -4.53 -0.51
C LEU A 62 -35.78 -5.79 -1.31
N LYS A 63 -36.28 -6.96 -0.91
CA LYS A 63 -36.12 -8.20 -1.69
C LYS A 63 -36.79 -8.10 -3.05
N GLN A 64 -38.02 -7.59 -3.11
CA GLN A 64 -38.73 -7.38 -4.38
C GLN A 64 -38.00 -6.38 -5.29
N GLN A 65 -37.53 -5.25 -4.76
CA GLN A 65 -36.75 -4.29 -5.53
C GLN A 65 -35.43 -4.90 -6.06
N MET A 66 -34.77 -5.75 -5.29
CA MET A 66 -33.58 -6.46 -5.75
C MET A 66 -33.89 -7.51 -6.83
N GLU A 67 -35.00 -8.24 -6.73
CA GLU A 67 -35.40 -9.20 -7.77
C GLU A 67 -35.76 -8.50 -9.08
N GLU A 68 -36.48 -7.37 -9.02
CA GLU A 68 -36.77 -6.54 -10.19
C GLU A 68 -35.48 -5.99 -10.82
N GLN A 69 -34.53 -5.52 -10.01
CA GLN A 69 -33.22 -5.09 -10.51
C GLN A 69 -32.47 -6.26 -11.15
N ARG A 70 -32.45 -7.44 -10.52
CA ARG A 70 -31.77 -8.63 -11.05
C ARG A 70 -32.35 -9.09 -12.39
N LEU A 71 -33.67 -9.08 -12.54
CA LEU A 71 -34.33 -9.40 -13.81
C LEU A 71 -33.98 -8.38 -14.90
N SER A 72 -33.92 -7.09 -14.55
CA SER A 72 -33.49 -6.04 -15.49
C SER A 72 -32.02 -6.18 -15.91
N PHE A 73 -31.15 -6.70 -15.03
CA PHE A 73 -29.76 -7.01 -15.34
C PHE A 73 -29.63 -8.25 -16.22
N GLU A 74 -30.39 -9.32 -15.98
CA GLU A 74 -30.39 -10.53 -16.83
C GLU A 74 -30.93 -10.25 -18.24
N GLU A 75 -31.93 -9.37 -18.39
CA GLU A 75 -32.41 -8.93 -19.71
C GLU A 75 -31.37 -8.07 -20.46
N ARG A 76 -30.65 -7.18 -19.75
CA ARG A 76 -29.54 -6.42 -20.34
C ARG A 76 -28.35 -7.33 -20.72
N ASP A 77 -28.01 -8.33 -19.91
CA ASP A 77 -26.95 -9.29 -20.22
C ASP A 77 -27.29 -10.15 -21.45
N LYS A 78 -28.57 -10.50 -21.65
CA LYS A 78 -29.02 -11.20 -22.87
C LYS A 78 -28.94 -10.32 -24.11
N GLN A 79 -29.22 -9.02 -24.00
CA GLN A 79 -29.05 -8.08 -25.11
C GLN A 79 -27.57 -7.80 -25.45
N PHE A 80 -26.70 -7.71 -24.44
CA PHE A 80 -25.26 -7.48 -24.66
C PHE A 80 -24.50 -8.75 -25.09
N SER A 81 -24.92 -9.94 -24.64
CA SER A 81 -24.25 -11.21 -24.98
C SER A 81 -24.28 -11.55 -26.47
N HIS A 82 -25.35 -11.17 -27.19
CA HIS A 82 -25.46 -11.36 -28.63
C HIS A 82 -24.55 -10.44 -29.46
N VAL A 83 -24.20 -9.26 -28.94
CA VAL A 83 -23.23 -8.33 -29.55
C VAL A 83 -21.79 -8.75 -29.20
N LEU A 84 -21.57 -9.31 -28.01
CA LEU A 84 -20.27 -9.76 -27.51
C LEU A 84 -19.81 -11.11 -28.09
N ALA A 85 -20.73 -11.99 -28.51
CA ALA A 85 -20.40 -13.31 -29.07
C ALA A 85 -19.57 -13.26 -30.38
N GLY A 86 -19.67 -12.16 -31.13
CA GLY A 86 -18.81 -11.92 -32.31
C GLY A 86 -17.40 -11.42 -31.95
N TRP A 87 -17.22 -10.87 -30.75
CA TRP A 87 -15.97 -10.26 -30.28
C TRP A 87 -15.21 -11.14 -29.26
N SER A 88 -15.88 -12.11 -28.64
CA SER A 88 -15.31 -13.05 -27.65
C SER A 88 -14.26 -13.99 -28.22
N ASN A 89 -14.24 -14.21 -29.54
CA ASN A 89 -13.20 -14.99 -30.22
C ASN A 89 -11.93 -14.18 -30.52
N PHE A 90 -11.98 -12.84 -30.37
CA PHE A 90 -10.87 -11.94 -30.66
C PHE A 90 -10.33 -11.22 -29.42
N PHE A 91 -11.16 -11.03 -28.38
CA PHE A 91 -10.79 -10.38 -27.13
C PHE A 91 -11.15 -11.23 -25.92
N ASP A 92 -10.19 -11.39 -25.01
CA ASP A 92 -10.41 -12.01 -23.70
C ASP A 92 -11.33 -11.11 -22.85
N LEU A 93 -12.61 -11.46 -22.79
CA LEU A 93 -13.61 -10.80 -21.95
C LEU A 93 -13.34 -10.98 -20.45
N GLN A 94 -12.45 -11.90 -20.04
CA GLN A 94 -11.99 -12.06 -18.66
C GLN A 94 -10.78 -11.19 -18.31
N ALA A 95 -10.02 -10.68 -19.30
CA ALA A 95 -8.93 -9.73 -19.07
C ALA A 95 -9.42 -8.47 -18.33
N GLY A 96 -10.70 -8.12 -18.51
CA GLY A 96 -11.39 -7.01 -17.87
C GLY A 96 -11.79 -7.20 -16.41
N ARG A 97 -11.83 -8.43 -15.88
CA ARG A 97 -12.22 -8.64 -14.47
C ARG A 97 -11.14 -8.24 -13.47
N LYS A 98 -9.92 -7.96 -13.93
CA LYS A 98 -8.79 -7.60 -13.07
C LYS A 98 -8.57 -6.09 -13.11
N GLN A 99 -9.25 -5.38 -12.21
CA GLN A 99 -8.95 -3.96 -11.96
C GLN A 99 -7.51 -3.71 -11.44
N ALA A 100 -6.77 -4.78 -11.10
CA ALA A 100 -5.36 -4.74 -10.75
C ALA A 100 -4.55 -5.41 -11.87
N ASN A 101 -3.79 -4.62 -12.63
CA ASN A 101 -2.98 -5.08 -13.77
C ASN A 101 -1.61 -5.67 -13.31
N ASN A 102 -1.60 -6.35 -12.16
CA ASN A 102 -0.41 -6.77 -11.43
C ASN A 102 -0.35 -8.29 -11.21
N ASP A 103 -1.02 -9.09 -12.03
CA ASP A 103 -0.84 -10.55 -11.97
C ASP A 103 0.54 -10.92 -12.54
N ARG A 104 1.54 -10.79 -11.66
CA ARG A 104 2.97 -10.98 -11.93
C ARG A 104 3.34 -12.44 -12.14
N ASP A 105 2.55 -13.37 -11.62
CA ASP A 105 2.89 -14.80 -11.69
C ASP A 105 2.15 -15.50 -12.86
N PRO A 106 2.86 -15.86 -13.96
CA PRO A 106 2.28 -16.66 -15.02
C PRO A 106 2.11 -18.13 -14.62
N LEU A 107 2.76 -18.58 -13.54
CA LEU A 107 2.87 -19.99 -13.17
C LEU A 107 1.52 -20.52 -12.66
N GLY A 108 1.05 -21.62 -13.24
CA GLY A 108 -0.20 -22.29 -12.86
C GLY A 108 -1.50 -21.69 -13.40
N LYS A 109 -1.45 -20.67 -14.27
CA LYS A 109 -2.62 -20.13 -14.97
C LYS A 109 -2.59 -20.57 -16.42
N ASP A 110 -3.70 -21.12 -16.92
CA ASP A 110 -3.82 -21.38 -18.36
C ASP A 110 -3.90 -20.02 -19.05
N ILE A 111 -2.82 -19.68 -19.75
CA ILE A 111 -2.66 -18.34 -20.32
C ILE A 111 -3.52 -18.29 -21.59
N GLN A 112 -4.72 -17.72 -21.50
CA GLN A 112 -5.54 -17.37 -22.67
C GLN A 112 -4.84 -16.25 -23.47
N GLY A 113 -4.84 -16.34 -24.80
CA GLY A 113 -4.21 -15.36 -25.69
C GLY A 113 -2.73 -15.58 -25.99
N ASN A 114 -2.24 -16.84 -25.98
CA ASN A 114 -0.86 -17.13 -26.37
C ASN A 114 -0.59 -16.78 -27.84
N VAL A 115 0.50 -16.04 -28.08
CA VAL A 115 1.01 -15.79 -29.44
C VAL A 115 1.81 -16.99 -29.96
N PHE A 116 2.28 -17.85 -29.08
CA PHE A 116 2.93 -19.12 -29.42
C PHE A 116 2.63 -20.19 -28.37
N THR A 117 2.34 -21.40 -28.82
CA THR A 117 2.10 -22.56 -27.95
C THR A 117 2.76 -23.79 -28.58
N SER A 118 3.52 -24.52 -27.77
CA SER A 118 4.14 -25.81 -28.06
C SER A 118 4.10 -26.67 -26.80
N ASP A 119 4.51 -27.94 -26.91
CA ASP A 119 4.55 -28.86 -25.77
C ASP A 119 5.47 -28.38 -24.64
N ASN A 120 6.53 -27.64 -24.99
CA ASN A 120 7.53 -27.17 -24.03
C ASN A 120 7.36 -25.70 -23.64
N PHE A 121 6.77 -24.87 -24.52
CA PHE A 121 6.70 -23.43 -24.30
C PHE A 121 5.34 -22.86 -24.65
N LYS A 122 4.82 -22.01 -23.76
CA LYS A 122 3.70 -21.10 -24.05
C LYS A 122 4.19 -19.66 -23.90
N VAL A 123 3.96 -18.83 -24.90
CA VAL A 123 4.39 -17.42 -24.91
C VAL A 123 3.16 -16.54 -25.12
N ARG A 124 3.01 -15.52 -24.27
CA ARG A 124 2.01 -14.48 -24.40
C ARG A 124 2.68 -13.12 -24.50
N LEU A 125 2.24 -12.35 -25.48
CA LEU A 125 2.47 -10.91 -25.52
C LEU A 125 1.24 -10.22 -24.93
N GLY A 126 1.43 -9.32 -23.99
CA GLY A 126 0.36 -8.50 -23.43
C GLY A 126 0.81 -7.07 -23.23
N GLY A 127 -0.11 -6.23 -22.80
CA GLY A 127 0.22 -4.83 -22.59
C GLY A 127 -0.95 -3.99 -22.10
N SER A 128 -0.68 -2.70 -21.95
CA SER A 128 -1.74 -1.72 -21.75
C SER A 128 -1.37 -0.38 -22.36
N LEU A 129 -2.26 0.20 -23.17
CA LEU A 129 -2.15 1.57 -23.64
C LEU A 129 -2.78 2.49 -22.60
N ARG A 130 -2.02 3.44 -22.03
CA ARG A 130 -2.50 4.25 -20.90
C ARG A 130 -2.48 5.73 -21.22
N LEU A 131 -3.63 6.39 -21.10
CA LEU A 131 -3.75 7.83 -21.07
C LEU A 131 -3.83 8.30 -19.62
N HIS A 132 -2.95 9.23 -19.28
CA HIS A 132 -2.94 9.92 -18.00
C HIS A 132 -3.18 11.40 -18.24
N VAL A 133 -4.22 11.95 -17.60
CA VAL A 133 -4.53 13.37 -17.55
C VAL A 133 -4.49 13.81 -16.11
N GLN A 134 -3.77 14.89 -15.82
CA GLN A 134 -3.55 15.35 -14.46
C GLN A 134 -3.61 16.87 -14.41
N HIS A 135 -4.23 17.38 -13.36
CA HIS A 135 -4.26 18.79 -13.02
C HIS A 135 -3.67 18.96 -11.62
N ASN A 136 -2.60 19.74 -11.51
CA ASN A 136 -1.84 19.91 -10.27
C ASN A 136 -1.84 21.37 -9.83
N ASP A 137 -1.92 21.61 -8.53
CA ASP A 137 -1.76 22.93 -7.92
C ASP A 137 -0.28 23.29 -7.63
N SER A 138 0.69 22.52 -8.16
CA SER A 138 2.14 22.70 -7.97
C SER A 138 2.92 22.92 -9.28
N PRO A 139 4.08 23.62 -9.23
CA PRO A 139 4.84 24.04 -10.43
C PRO A 139 5.35 22.89 -11.31
N VAL A 140 5.48 23.15 -12.61
CA VAL A 140 5.97 22.23 -13.65
C VAL A 140 7.48 21.97 -13.54
N GLY A 141 7.85 20.71 -13.76
CA GLY A 141 9.22 20.32 -14.13
C GLY A 141 9.95 19.60 -13.02
N GLU A 142 10.46 18.42 -13.36
CA GLU A 142 11.33 17.58 -12.52
C GLU A 142 10.60 16.77 -11.43
N SER A 143 11.27 15.72 -10.99
CA SER A 143 10.76 14.59 -10.21
C SER A 143 9.78 14.97 -9.08
N VAL A 144 8.90 14.02 -8.73
CA VAL A 144 7.99 14.05 -7.56
C VAL A 144 8.60 14.72 -6.31
N ASN A 145 9.91 14.54 -6.11
CA ASN A 145 10.64 15.10 -4.97
C ASN A 145 10.75 16.65 -4.98
N ARG A 146 10.66 17.31 -6.15
CA ARG A 146 10.68 18.77 -6.27
C ARG A 146 9.30 19.43 -6.16
N ALA A 147 8.22 18.67 -6.30
CA ALA A 147 6.86 19.17 -6.07
C ALA A 147 6.55 19.35 -4.57
N LEU A 148 7.37 18.75 -3.69
CA LEU A 148 7.23 18.83 -2.25
C LEU A 148 7.95 20.04 -1.65
N LEU A 149 8.74 20.82 -2.41
CA LEU A 149 9.66 21.82 -1.84
C LEU A 149 8.96 23.10 -1.34
N PRO A 150 9.36 23.65 -0.18
CA PRO A 150 8.84 24.92 0.31
C PRO A 150 9.60 26.12 -0.28
N ASP A 151 8.90 27.07 -0.92
CA ASP A 151 9.47 28.38 -1.32
C ASP A 151 9.40 29.40 -0.16
N ALA A 152 10.45 30.21 -0.02
CA ALA A 152 10.63 31.22 1.01
C ALA A 152 10.02 32.60 0.64
N GLY A 153 9.67 32.83 -0.63
CA GLY A 153 9.21 34.14 -1.12
C GLY A 153 7.71 34.40 -0.99
N VAL A 154 6.90 33.37 -0.72
CA VAL A 154 5.44 33.47 -0.68
C VAL A 154 4.93 32.77 0.59
N PRO A 155 4.25 33.47 1.52
CA PRO A 155 3.53 32.81 2.60
C PRO A 155 2.49 31.87 1.97
N GLY A 156 2.72 30.55 2.04
CA GLY A 156 1.81 29.54 1.50
C GLY A 156 2.29 28.70 0.30
N GLY A 157 3.57 28.72 -0.10
CA GLY A 157 4.20 27.65 -0.91
C GLY A 157 4.41 27.88 -2.43
N GLY A 158 5.32 27.10 -3.02
CA GLY A 158 5.44 26.84 -4.47
C GLY A 158 6.30 27.81 -5.31
N ASN A 159 7.52 27.39 -5.64
CA ASN A 159 8.56 28.14 -6.36
C ASN A 159 8.19 28.43 -7.83
N THR A 160 8.42 29.68 -8.26
CA THR A 160 8.37 30.06 -9.67
C THR A 160 9.68 30.72 -10.09
N GLY A 161 10.52 30.00 -10.83
CA GLY A 161 11.24 30.65 -11.93
C GLY A 161 10.29 30.99 -13.09
N ARG A 162 9.24 30.17 -13.24
CA ARG A 162 7.95 30.42 -13.90
C ARG A 162 6.99 29.41 -13.27
N GLY A 163 5.91 29.74 -12.61
CA GLY A 163 5.07 30.91 -12.69
C GLY A 163 3.62 30.50 -12.48
N GLU A 164 3.31 29.20 -12.50
CA GLU A 164 1.93 28.73 -12.64
C GLU A 164 1.71 27.56 -11.66
N ARG A 165 1.02 27.87 -10.55
CA ARG A 165 0.05 26.94 -9.97
C ARG A 165 -1.04 26.71 -11.03
N GLU A 166 -1.73 25.57 -11.00
CA GLU A 166 -2.72 25.15 -12.01
C GLU A 166 -2.14 24.58 -13.32
N ASN A 167 -1.38 23.49 -13.22
CA ASN A 167 -0.78 22.84 -14.38
C ASN A 167 -1.60 21.66 -14.88
N PHE A 168 -1.99 21.71 -16.15
CA PHE A 168 -2.60 20.59 -16.87
C PHE A 168 -1.55 19.80 -17.65
N ARG A 169 -1.56 18.47 -17.51
CA ARG A 169 -0.72 17.55 -18.30
C ARG A 169 -1.49 16.35 -18.79
N ALA A 170 -1.20 15.95 -20.02
CA ALA A 170 -1.66 14.70 -20.61
C ALA A 170 -0.46 13.93 -21.18
N PHE A 171 -0.34 12.64 -20.89
CA PHE A 171 0.76 11.82 -21.38
C PHE A 171 0.41 10.34 -21.51
N LEU A 172 1.16 9.66 -22.39
CA LEU A 172 1.03 8.22 -22.69
C LEU A 172 2.19 7.36 -22.17
N GLY A 173 3.18 7.97 -21.48
CA GLY A 173 4.43 7.29 -21.06
C GLY A 173 4.25 6.10 -20.12
N ARG A 174 3.08 5.96 -19.46
CA ARG A 174 2.77 4.80 -18.61
C ARG A 174 2.20 3.60 -19.36
N THR A 175 2.13 3.67 -20.69
CA THR A 175 1.88 2.52 -21.57
C THR A 175 2.89 1.42 -21.28
N ARG A 176 2.42 0.16 -21.27
CA ARG A 176 3.22 -1.02 -20.91
C ARG A 176 3.14 -2.08 -21.99
N LEU A 177 4.24 -2.81 -22.13
CA LEU A 177 4.33 -4.04 -22.89
C LEU A 177 4.92 -5.12 -21.99
N ASN A 178 4.37 -6.32 -22.06
CA ASN A 178 4.85 -7.47 -21.31
C ASN A 178 4.91 -8.73 -22.18
N LEU A 179 5.79 -9.63 -21.78
CA LEU A 179 5.98 -10.95 -22.35
C LEU A 179 6.00 -11.96 -21.20
N SER A 180 5.07 -12.90 -21.23
CA SER A 180 5.01 -14.01 -20.28
C SER A 180 5.37 -15.30 -20.99
N VAL A 181 6.26 -16.07 -20.39
CA VAL A 181 6.72 -17.35 -20.92
C VAL A 181 6.48 -18.42 -19.86
N LEU A 182 5.77 -19.48 -20.22
CA LEU A 182 5.79 -20.74 -19.50
C LEU A 182 6.76 -21.66 -20.20
N GLY A 183 7.74 -22.15 -19.48
CA GLY A 183 8.75 -23.08 -19.98
C GLY A 183 8.43 -24.53 -19.62
N PRO A 184 9.29 -25.47 -20.04
CA PRO A 184 9.10 -26.88 -19.73
C PRO A 184 9.31 -27.14 -18.24
N GLU A 185 8.78 -28.26 -17.78
CA GLU A 185 9.17 -28.78 -16.47
C GLU A 185 10.61 -29.30 -16.53
N THR A 186 11.45 -28.82 -15.62
CA THR A 186 12.85 -29.23 -15.52
C THR A 186 13.16 -29.60 -14.08
N LEU A 187 13.90 -30.70 -13.86
CA LEU A 187 14.23 -31.24 -12.54
C LEU A 187 13.00 -31.38 -11.59
N GLY A 188 11.82 -31.70 -12.14
CA GLY A 188 10.57 -31.82 -11.36
C GLY A 188 9.93 -30.49 -10.96
N GLY A 189 10.48 -29.35 -11.40
CA GLY A 189 9.93 -28.03 -11.13
C GLY A 189 9.43 -27.34 -12.40
N LYS A 190 8.34 -26.59 -12.28
CA LYS A 190 7.74 -25.79 -13.34
C LYS A 190 8.53 -24.50 -13.55
N THR A 191 8.84 -24.17 -14.80
CA THR A 191 9.59 -22.96 -15.13
C THR A 191 8.71 -21.89 -15.78
N SER A 192 9.00 -20.63 -15.49
CA SER A 192 8.39 -19.50 -16.18
C SER A 192 9.34 -18.31 -16.24
N ALA A 193 9.06 -17.36 -17.13
CA ALA A 193 9.76 -16.09 -17.20
C ALA A 193 8.78 -14.97 -17.51
N PHE A 194 9.13 -13.77 -17.06
CA PHE A 194 8.32 -12.58 -17.26
C PHE A 194 9.21 -11.38 -17.57
N PHE A 195 8.80 -10.63 -18.58
CA PHE A 195 9.43 -9.39 -19.00
C PHE A 195 8.36 -8.31 -19.11
N GLU A 196 8.61 -7.12 -18.57
CA GLU A 196 7.72 -5.95 -18.68
C GLU A 196 8.55 -4.67 -18.85
N MET A 197 8.12 -3.81 -19.76
CA MET A 197 8.64 -2.45 -19.95
C MET A 197 7.52 -1.40 -19.92
N ASP A 198 7.87 -0.15 -19.57
CA ASP A 198 7.04 1.03 -19.80
C ASP A 198 7.84 2.14 -20.50
N PHE A 199 7.19 3.21 -20.92
CA PHE A 199 7.82 4.36 -21.57
C PHE A 199 7.93 5.55 -20.61
N ASN A 200 8.19 5.30 -19.33
CA ASN A 200 8.11 6.34 -18.30
C ASN A 200 9.50 6.77 -17.81
N GLN A 201 10.54 6.64 -18.65
CA GLN A 201 11.88 7.11 -18.35
C GLN A 201 12.18 8.41 -19.10
N GLN A 202 12.53 9.43 -18.33
CA GLN A 202 13.27 10.58 -18.85
C GLN A 202 14.75 10.20 -18.79
N ALA A 203 15.36 9.94 -19.93
CA ALA A 203 16.82 9.80 -20.00
C ALA A 203 17.32 11.12 -20.58
N ASN A 204 17.96 11.94 -19.73
CA ASN A 204 18.65 13.13 -20.18
C ASN A 204 20.14 12.79 -20.19
N GLY A 205 20.63 12.22 -21.29
CA GLY A 205 22.07 12.00 -21.45
C GLY A 205 22.85 13.32 -21.38
N ALA A 206 24.17 13.26 -21.19
CA ALA A 206 25.03 14.42 -21.33
C ALA A 206 24.81 15.07 -22.71
N GLY A 207 24.20 16.26 -22.75
CA GLY A 207 23.86 16.99 -23.98
C GLY A 207 22.42 16.86 -24.46
N GLU A 208 21.61 15.96 -23.90
CA GLU A 208 20.16 15.87 -24.20
C GLU A 208 19.36 16.66 -23.17
N VAL A 209 19.37 17.98 -23.32
CA VAL A 209 18.45 18.87 -22.62
C VAL A 209 17.17 18.91 -23.45
N ASN A 210 16.05 18.48 -22.88
CA ASN A 210 14.71 18.49 -23.49
C ASN A 210 14.35 17.32 -24.44
N ALA A 211 14.73 16.08 -24.12
CA ALA A 211 14.09 14.94 -24.77
C ALA A 211 12.57 14.94 -24.45
N VAL A 212 11.77 15.44 -25.39
CA VAL A 212 10.29 15.45 -25.32
C VAL A 212 9.73 14.03 -25.40
N ASN A 213 10.56 13.05 -25.81
CA ASN A 213 10.18 11.66 -25.95
C ASN A 213 10.56 10.82 -24.72
N ASN A 214 9.51 10.21 -24.18
CA ASN A 214 9.50 9.14 -23.21
C ASN A 214 10.31 7.92 -23.67
N ASN A 215 11.36 7.55 -22.93
CA ASN A 215 12.23 6.42 -23.25
C ASN A 215 11.70 5.11 -22.63
N PRO A 216 11.92 3.96 -23.30
CA PRO A 216 11.57 2.66 -22.77
C PRO A 216 12.41 2.34 -21.53
N ARG A 217 11.76 1.81 -20.51
CA ARG A 217 12.33 1.46 -19.22
C ARG A 217 11.96 0.04 -18.84
N LEU A 218 12.97 -0.73 -18.42
CA LEU A 218 12.74 -2.06 -17.88
C LEU A 218 12.03 -1.99 -16.52
N ARG A 219 10.88 -2.67 -16.41
CA ARG A 219 10.18 -2.84 -15.13
C ARG A 219 10.53 -4.19 -14.52
N HIS A 220 10.22 -5.27 -15.24
CA HIS A 220 10.48 -6.64 -14.81
C HIS A 220 11.28 -7.40 -15.88
N ALA A 221 12.23 -8.21 -15.44
CA ALA A 221 12.88 -9.24 -16.25
C ALA A 221 13.38 -10.33 -15.31
N TYR A 222 12.62 -11.40 -15.16
CA TYR A 222 12.98 -12.50 -14.27
C TYR A 222 12.53 -13.85 -14.79
N GLY A 223 13.22 -14.88 -14.34
CA GLY A 223 12.79 -16.28 -14.40
C GLY A 223 12.30 -16.75 -13.04
N GLN A 224 11.41 -17.74 -13.04
CA GLN A 224 10.89 -18.40 -11.85
C GLN A 224 10.91 -19.91 -12.05
N TRP A 225 11.23 -20.63 -10.98
CA TRP A 225 11.20 -22.08 -10.92
C TRP A 225 10.45 -22.50 -9.67
N ALA A 226 9.37 -23.27 -9.83
CA ALA A 226 8.52 -23.73 -8.73
C ALA A 226 8.59 -25.24 -8.61
N PHE A 227 9.06 -25.73 -7.47
CA PHE A 227 9.16 -27.15 -7.15
C PHE A 227 8.07 -27.52 -6.14
N PRO A 228 7.21 -28.50 -6.45
CA PRO A 228 6.30 -29.05 -5.46
C PRO A 228 7.02 -30.07 -4.55
N ASP A 229 6.50 -30.27 -3.35
CA ASP A 229 6.84 -31.39 -2.46
C ASP A 229 8.36 -31.51 -2.13
N VAL A 230 9.04 -30.39 -1.87
CA VAL A 230 10.49 -30.34 -1.61
C VAL A 230 10.85 -30.75 -0.18
N VAL A 231 10.20 -30.16 0.82
CA VAL A 231 10.49 -30.42 2.25
C VAL A 231 9.42 -31.34 2.85
N ILE A 232 8.15 -31.05 2.59
CA ILE A 232 6.98 -31.81 3.03
C ILE A 232 5.95 -31.93 1.91
N ARG A 233 5.13 -32.99 1.94
CA ARG A 233 4.04 -33.12 0.96
C ARG A 233 3.08 -31.93 1.04
N GLY A 234 2.82 -31.32 -0.11
CA GLY A 234 1.94 -30.19 -0.34
C GLY A 234 2.65 -28.83 -0.30
N ASP A 235 3.94 -28.77 0.00
CA ASP A 235 4.71 -27.53 -0.06
C ASP A 235 5.09 -27.13 -1.50
N GLU A 236 5.57 -25.89 -1.63
CA GLU A 236 6.07 -25.36 -2.88
C GLU A 236 7.24 -24.40 -2.64
N LEU A 237 8.42 -24.79 -3.13
CA LEU A 237 9.59 -23.93 -3.21
C LEU A 237 9.55 -23.14 -4.51
N GLN A 238 9.52 -21.82 -4.42
CA GLN A 238 9.70 -20.93 -5.56
C GLN A 238 11.07 -20.25 -5.51
N ILE A 239 11.81 -20.36 -6.59
CA ILE A 239 13.06 -19.64 -6.82
C ILE A 239 12.82 -18.60 -7.91
N LYS A 240 13.08 -17.32 -7.63
CA LYS A 240 12.97 -16.21 -8.58
C LYS A 240 14.34 -15.58 -8.78
N LEU A 241 14.72 -15.36 -10.05
CA LEU A 241 15.99 -14.75 -10.42
C LEU A 241 15.77 -13.64 -11.46
N GLY A 242 16.26 -12.43 -11.18
CA GLY A 242 16.21 -11.30 -12.10
C GLY A 242 15.64 -10.04 -11.46
N GLN A 243 15.31 -9.03 -12.28
CA GLN A 243 14.72 -7.78 -11.80
C GLN A 243 13.22 -7.93 -11.57
N THR A 244 12.81 -7.90 -10.30
CA THR A 244 11.40 -7.99 -9.90
C THR A 244 11.17 -7.41 -8.50
N GLY A 245 9.91 -7.37 -8.05
CA GLY A 245 9.56 -7.02 -6.67
C GLY A 245 9.73 -8.20 -5.73
N SER A 246 9.72 -7.95 -4.42
CA SER A 246 9.83 -8.98 -3.39
C SER A 246 8.52 -9.68 -3.08
N PHE A 247 8.62 -10.80 -2.36
CA PHE A 247 7.48 -11.53 -1.81
C PHE A 247 6.54 -10.67 -0.92
N ALA A 248 7.08 -9.71 -0.16
CA ALA A 248 6.31 -8.83 0.73
C ALA A 248 6.03 -7.43 0.15
N ASP A 249 6.47 -7.17 -1.09
CA ASP A 249 6.29 -5.86 -1.73
C ASP A 249 4.81 -5.70 -2.13
N ASN A 250 4.03 -5.16 -1.19
CA ASN A 250 2.67 -4.71 -1.41
C ASN A 250 2.56 -3.22 -1.13
N PHE A 251 1.70 -2.56 -1.89
CA PHE A 251 1.49 -1.12 -1.83
C PHE A 251 0.04 -0.84 -2.21
N PRO A 252 -0.51 0.32 -1.81
CA PRO A 252 -1.90 0.60 -2.07
C PRO A 252 -2.19 0.79 -3.57
N ASP A 253 -3.41 0.45 -3.97
CA ASP A 253 -3.88 0.66 -5.33
C ASP A 253 -4.22 2.14 -5.55
N THR A 254 -3.30 2.88 -6.20
CA THR A 254 -3.41 4.33 -6.41
C THR A 254 -3.25 4.72 -7.87
N ILE A 255 -3.89 5.81 -8.27
CA ILE A 255 -3.69 6.46 -9.57
C ILE A 255 -2.31 7.11 -9.60
N ASP A 256 -1.93 7.81 -8.53
CA ASP A 256 -0.64 8.49 -8.41
C ASP A 256 0.50 7.64 -7.86
N PHE A 257 0.76 6.50 -8.48
CA PHE A 257 1.79 5.55 -8.02
C PHE A 257 3.16 6.19 -7.68
N ASN A 258 3.60 7.20 -8.43
CA ASN A 258 4.92 7.81 -8.23
C ASN A 258 4.97 8.78 -7.04
N THR A 259 3.90 9.54 -6.81
CA THR A 259 3.83 10.50 -5.68
C THR A 259 3.51 9.78 -4.39
N MET A 260 2.60 8.81 -4.46
CA MET A 260 2.11 8.05 -3.32
C MET A 260 3.18 7.17 -2.66
N LEU A 261 4.02 6.47 -3.43
CA LEU A 261 5.00 5.56 -2.82
C LEU A 261 6.05 6.25 -1.97
N ALA A 262 6.44 7.49 -2.31
CA ALA A 262 7.53 8.20 -1.65
C ALA A 262 7.16 8.80 -0.29
N GLY A 263 5.86 8.84 0.06
CA GLY A 263 5.36 9.44 1.31
C GLY A 263 4.39 8.57 2.10
N LEU A 264 3.90 7.46 1.54
CA LEU A 264 2.96 6.56 2.22
C LEU A 264 3.60 5.62 3.25
N GLY A 265 4.93 5.61 3.40
CA GLY A 265 5.57 4.58 4.22
C GLY A 265 5.34 3.18 3.65
N ALA A 266 5.24 3.07 2.33
CA ALA A 266 5.18 1.80 1.61
C ALA A 266 6.58 1.41 1.13
N ALA A 267 6.86 0.11 1.08
CA ALA A 267 8.11 -0.45 0.59
C ALA A 267 7.82 -1.26 -0.67
N ASN A 268 8.34 -0.81 -1.81
CA ASN A 268 8.24 -1.52 -3.06
C ASN A 268 9.33 -1.05 -4.02
N ARG A 269 10.25 -1.95 -4.36
CA ARG A 269 11.23 -1.66 -5.40
C ARG A 269 11.53 -2.89 -6.22
N ARG A 270 11.64 -2.66 -7.52
CA ARG A 270 12.10 -3.67 -8.46
C ARG A 270 13.62 -3.60 -8.55
N ASN A 271 14.29 -4.61 -8.02
CA ASN A 271 15.74 -4.74 -8.08
C ASN A 271 16.11 -6.11 -8.68
N PRO A 272 17.25 -6.21 -9.39
CA PRO A 272 17.87 -7.50 -9.64
C PRO A 272 18.05 -8.26 -8.32
N ARG A 273 17.48 -9.45 -8.22
CA ARG A 273 17.48 -10.27 -7.02
C ARG A 273 17.49 -11.76 -7.33
N ILE A 274 17.89 -12.53 -6.33
CA ILE A 274 17.62 -13.95 -6.22
C ILE A 274 16.79 -14.11 -4.95
N GLU A 275 15.59 -14.68 -5.05
CA GLU A 275 14.66 -14.85 -3.94
C GLU A 275 14.13 -16.28 -3.93
N PHE A 276 14.23 -16.93 -2.77
CA PHE A 276 13.67 -18.24 -2.46
C PHE A 276 12.45 -18.01 -1.57
N VAL A 277 11.31 -18.59 -1.93
CA VAL A 277 10.07 -18.51 -1.17
C VAL A 277 9.51 -19.91 -1.01
N GLU A 278 9.51 -20.41 0.22
CA GLU A 278 8.95 -21.71 0.59
C GLU A 278 7.54 -21.52 1.14
N ARG A 279 6.58 -22.33 0.67
CA ARG A 279 5.17 -22.29 1.11
C ARG A 279 4.79 -23.59 1.79
N PHE A 280 4.72 -23.57 3.12
CA PHE A 280 4.35 -24.72 3.93
C PHE A 280 2.84 -24.77 4.16
N PRO A 281 2.12 -25.82 3.71
CA PRO A 281 0.74 -26.04 4.10
C PRO A 281 0.69 -26.53 5.56
N ILE A 282 0.01 -25.78 6.43
CA ILE A 282 -0.22 -26.21 7.82
C ILE A 282 -1.60 -26.84 7.96
N LEU A 283 -2.58 -26.25 7.28
CA LEU A 283 -3.94 -26.77 7.15
C LEU A 283 -4.38 -26.63 5.69
N ARG A 284 -5.51 -27.26 5.34
CA ARG A 284 -6.06 -27.26 3.97
C ARG A 284 -6.10 -25.88 3.31
N ASP A 285 -6.42 -24.86 4.09
CA ASP A 285 -6.57 -23.47 3.64
C ASP A 285 -5.62 -22.51 4.34
N VAL A 286 -4.58 -22.98 5.05
CA VAL A 286 -3.62 -22.13 5.76
C VAL A 286 -2.21 -22.50 5.35
N LYS A 287 -1.47 -21.52 4.85
CA LYS A 287 -0.07 -21.64 4.43
C LYS A 287 0.79 -20.66 5.21
N ILE A 288 1.91 -21.14 5.73
CA ILE A 288 2.99 -20.27 6.18
C ILE A 288 4.03 -20.17 5.08
N LEU A 289 4.54 -18.96 4.89
CA LEU A 289 5.57 -18.66 3.91
C LEU A 289 6.85 -18.27 4.64
N ALA A 290 7.98 -18.74 4.13
CA ALA A 290 9.29 -18.25 4.51
C ALA A 290 10.04 -17.82 3.26
N SER A 291 10.80 -16.73 3.36
CA SER A 291 11.58 -16.22 2.24
C SER A 291 12.98 -15.82 2.65
N LEU A 292 13.90 -16.00 1.72
CA LEU A 292 15.29 -15.54 1.81
C LEU A 292 15.72 -15.07 0.43
N GLY A 293 16.42 -13.94 0.36
CA GLY A 293 16.89 -13.43 -0.91
C GLY A 293 18.06 -12.48 -0.79
N ALA A 294 18.83 -12.39 -1.87
CA ALA A 294 19.89 -11.42 -2.06
C ALA A 294 19.48 -10.48 -3.20
N GLU A 295 19.59 -9.18 -2.97
CA GLU A 295 19.23 -8.16 -3.97
C GLU A 295 20.37 -7.17 -4.20
N ARG A 296 20.41 -6.65 -5.43
CA ARG A 296 21.37 -5.61 -5.80
C ARG A 296 21.15 -4.41 -4.88
N PRO A 297 22.19 -3.93 -4.18
CA PRO A 297 22.11 -2.68 -3.47
C PRO A 297 22.01 -1.56 -4.52
N VAL A 298 21.06 -0.64 -4.39
CA VAL A 298 20.96 0.52 -5.29
C VAL A 298 21.06 1.77 -4.44
N PHE A 299 22.30 2.21 -4.23
CA PHE A 299 22.64 3.36 -3.37
C PHE A 299 23.08 4.59 -4.16
N ASP A 300 23.07 4.53 -5.50
CA ASP A 300 23.55 5.60 -6.35
C ASP A 300 22.40 6.52 -6.86
N ASN A 301 22.66 7.83 -6.86
CA ASN A 301 21.86 8.89 -7.48
C ASN A 301 21.98 8.92 -9.02
N GLN A 302 22.96 8.23 -9.62
CA GLN A 302 23.33 8.41 -11.03
C GLN A 302 23.17 7.19 -11.94
N ALA A 303 22.61 6.08 -11.42
CA ALA A 303 22.47 4.82 -12.15
C ALA A 303 21.61 4.89 -13.44
N LEU A 304 20.96 6.02 -13.76
CA LEU A 304 20.15 6.20 -14.96
C LEU A 304 20.39 7.56 -15.66
N GLY A 305 21.66 7.95 -15.84
CA GLY A 305 22.04 8.93 -16.87
C GLY A 305 22.11 10.38 -16.41
N GLY A 306 22.75 10.67 -15.27
CA GLY A 306 23.23 12.03 -14.98
C GLY A 306 24.47 12.32 -15.83
N GLY A 307 24.33 13.20 -16.80
CA GLY A 307 25.32 13.48 -17.84
C GLY A 307 26.58 14.22 -17.40
N ASP A 308 27.42 13.59 -16.58
CA ASP A 308 28.82 14.00 -16.46
C ASP A 308 29.75 12.79 -16.58
N VAL A 309 30.62 12.82 -17.59
CA VAL A 309 31.54 11.73 -17.94
C VAL A 309 32.66 11.57 -16.89
N ALA A 310 32.73 12.48 -15.90
CA ALA A 310 33.55 12.34 -14.69
C ALA A 310 32.89 11.51 -13.58
N ALA A 311 31.61 11.14 -13.72
CA ALA A 311 30.86 10.29 -12.79
C ALA A 311 31.02 8.78 -13.02
N ARG A 312 32.05 8.36 -13.78
CA ARG A 312 32.45 6.95 -13.87
C ARG A 312 33.24 6.47 -12.64
N ASP A 313 33.70 7.40 -11.81
CA ASP A 313 34.23 7.11 -10.49
C ASP A 313 33.14 7.30 -9.43
N LEU A 314 32.61 6.17 -8.94
CA LEU A 314 32.29 5.93 -7.53
C LEU A 314 31.74 7.16 -6.78
N GLY A 315 30.50 7.55 -7.11
CA GLY A 315 29.75 8.59 -6.38
C GLY A 315 29.42 8.19 -4.92
N SER A 316 28.82 9.11 -4.15
CA SER A 316 28.42 8.81 -2.76
C SER A 316 27.50 7.61 -2.66
N GLY A 317 27.88 6.62 -1.85
CA GLY A 317 27.15 5.38 -1.69
C GLY A 317 27.74 4.23 -2.51
N ASP A 318 29.07 4.07 -2.48
CA ASP A 318 29.69 2.86 -2.99
C ASP A 318 28.97 1.63 -2.43
N LEU A 319 28.59 0.74 -3.35
CA LEU A 319 28.10 -0.59 -3.03
C LEU A 319 29.11 -1.22 -2.07
N SER A 320 28.64 -1.79 -0.96
CA SER A 320 29.50 -2.47 0.02
C SER A 320 30.30 -3.66 -0.53
N GLY A 321 30.33 -3.89 -1.84
CA GLY A 321 30.82 -5.13 -2.46
C GLY A 321 29.91 -6.33 -2.17
N PHE A 322 28.93 -6.19 -1.28
CA PHE A 322 28.00 -7.23 -0.86
C PHE A 322 26.57 -6.92 -1.33
N PRO A 323 25.78 -7.93 -1.72
CA PRO A 323 24.35 -7.75 -1.97
C PRO A 323 23.62 -7.41 -0.67
N ALA A 324 22.50 -6.68 -0.78
CA ALA A 324 21.58 -6.57 0.34
C ALA A 324 20.92 -7.93 0.58
N LEU A 325 20.86 -8.36 1.82
CA LEU A 325 20.24 -9.62 2.23
C LEU A 325 18.85 -9.32 2.76
N SER A 326 17.88 -10.13 2.38
CA SER A 326 16.52 -10.00 2.87
C SER A 326 15.94 -11.34 3.27
N GLY A 327 15.07 -11.31 4.27
CA GLY A 327 14.36 -12.47 4.74
C GLY A 327 13.01 -12.06 5.29
N GLY A 328 12.07 -12.99 5.30
CA GLY A 328 10.75 -12.67 5.78
C GLY A 328 9.83 -13.86 5.88
N ILE A 329 8.67 -13.61 6.47
CA ILE A 329 7.65 -14.60 6.76
C ILE A 329 6.30 -14.12 6.24
N GLY A 330 5.42 -15.07 5.95
CA GLY A 330 4.05 -14.77 5.58
C GLY A 330 3.07 -15.80 6.09
N LEU A 331 1.81 -15.42 6.06
CA LEU A 331 0.67 -16.27 6.33
C LEU A 331 -0.37 -15.99 5.26
N GLU A 332 -0.81 -17.02 4.55
CA GLU A 332 -1.95 -16.96 3.65
C GLU A 332 -3.03 -17.89 4.20
N THR A 333 -4.24 -17.38 4.33
CA THR A 333 -5.39 -18.17 4.73
C THR A 333 -6.55 -17.95 3.78
N GLY A 334 -7.28 -19.03 3.50
CA GLY A 334 -8.54 -19.00 2.80
C GLY A 334 -9.64 -18.36 3.64
N ARG A 335 -10.89 -18.75 3.39
CA ARG A 335 -12.06 -18.11 3.98
C ARG A 335 -12.10 -18.30 5.50
N LEU A 336 -12.19 -17.21 6.24
CA LEU A 336 -12.36 -17.17 7.69
C LEU A 336 -13.63 -16.38 8.03
N GLY A 337 -14.73 -17.10 8.24
CA GLY A 337 -16.04 -16.48 8.48
C GLY A 337 -16.49 -15.62 7.30
N TRP A 338 -16.65 -14.32 7.55
CA TRP A 338 -17.09 -13.31 6.59
C TRP A 338 -15.94 -12.68 5.78
N ILE A 339 -14.71 -13.16 5.97
CA ILE A 339 -13.52 -12.72 5.21
C ILE A 339 -13.16 -13.81 4.21
N GLY A 340 -13.19 -13.51 2.92
CA GLY A 340 -12.92 -14.48 1.85
C GLY A 340 -11.47 -14.97 1.78
N SER A 341 -10.51 -14.15 2.19
CA SER A 341 -9.11 -14.55 2.40
C SER A 341 -8.35 -13.50 3.21
N THR A 342 -7.37 -13.96 3.99
CA THR A 342 -6.44 -13.09 4.71
C THR A 342 -5.01 -13.42 4.29
N ALA A 343 -4.19 -12.40 4.07
CA ALA A 343 -2.77 -12.55 3.85
C ALA A 343 -1.98 -11.56 4.70
N PHE A 344 -0.90 -12.04 5.30
CA PHE A 344 0.05 -11.23 6.04
C PHE A 344 1.45 -11.52 5.52
N TYR A 345 2.27 -10.49 5.35
CA TYR A 345 3.67 -10.62 4.96
C TYR A 345 4.50 -9.65 5.78
N ALA A 346 5.68 -10.08 6.22
CA ALA A 346 6.66 -9.24 6.89
C ALA A 346 8.06 -9.58 6.39
N ARG A 347 8.84 -8.56 6.03
CA ARG A 347 10.17 -8.69 5.46
C ARG A 347 11.12 -7.71 6.13
N ALA A 348 12.32 -8.20 6.41
CA ALA A 348 13.47 -7.38 6.76
C ALA A 348 14.52 -7.46 5.66
N THR A 349 15.18 -6.35 5.39
CA THR A 349 16.30 -6.21 4.46
C THR A 349 17.44 -5.53 5.19
N TRP A 350 18.64 -6.04 5.00
CA TRP A 350 19.89 -5.55 5.55
C TRP A 350 20.88 -5.30 4.42
N GLY A 351 21.55 -4.16 4.49
CA GLY A 351 22.63 -3.81 3.58
C GLY A 351 23.68 -2.95 4.28
N GLU A 352 24.77 -2.71 3.56
CA GLU A 352 25.83 -1.82 3.99
C GLU A 352 26.10 -0.82 2.88
N ARG A 353 26.39 0.43 3.25
CA ARG A 353 26.80 1.49 2.35
C ARG A 353 28.00 2.23 2.90
N LYS A 354 28.78 2.83 2.00
CA LYS A 354 29.95 3.63 2.35
C LYS A 354 29.72 5.10 2.07
N GLU A 355 30.05 5.95 3.05
CA GLU A 355 30.10 7.39 2.86
C GLU A 355 31.51 7.94 3.06
N ARG A 356 31.89 8.92 2.23
CA ARG A 356 33.20 9.56 2.24
C ARG A 356 33.13 10.93 2.93
N PHE A 357 34.01 11.14 3.91
CA PHE A 357 34.13 12.39 4.66
C PHE A 357 35.49 13.02 4.46
N THR A 358 35.58 14.35 4.50
CA THR A 358 36.89 15.02 4.57
C THR A 358 37.55 14.66 5.90
N ARG A 359 38.80 14.19 5.86
CA ARG A 359 39.51 13.71 7.05
C ARG A 359 39.54 14.78 8.15
N GLY A 360 39.17 14.39 9.37
CA GLY A 360 39.13 15.29 10.52
C GLY A 360 37.88 16.18 10.62
N THR A 361 36.90 15.99 9.74
CA THR A 361 35.65 16.77 9.75
C THR A 361 34.42 15.85 9.73
N VAL A 362 33.25 16.44 9.99
CA VAL A 362 31.94 15.83 9.72
C VAL A 362 31.35 16.29 8.38
N THR A 363 32.12 17.05 7.59
CA THR A 363 31.64 17.60 6.32
C THR A 363 31.83 16.57 5.20
N PRO A 364 30.74 16.09 4.57
CA PRO A 364 30.87 15.22 3.41
C PRO A 364 31.55 16.00 2.28
N ASN A 365 32.48 15.35 1.56
CA ASN A 365 33.07 15.92 0.35
C ASN A 365 33.07 14.88 -0.76
N LEU A 366 32.08 15.04 -1.64
CA LEU A 366 31.76 14.15 -2.74
C LEU A 366 32.83 14.16 -3.84
N ASN A 367 33.64 15.22 -3.90
CA ASN A 367 34.67 15.45 -4.92
C ASN A 367 36.09 15.30 -4.36
N ALA A 368 36.25 14.86 -3.10
CA ALA A 368 37.56 14.69 -2.49
C ALA A 368 38.31 13.51 -3.13
N GLN A 369 39.19 13.79 -4.07
CA GLN A 369 40.09 12.79 -4.67
C GLN A 369 41.27 12.43 -3.73
N THR A 370 41.58 13.30 -2.76
CA THR A 370 42.62 13.11 -1.74
C THR A 370 42.14 13.60 -0.39
N ASN A 371 42.68 13.07 0.72
CA ASN A 371 42.38 13.48 2.10
C ASN A 371 40.95 13.19 2.59
N PHE A 372 40.43 11.99 2.29
CA PHE A 372 39.15 11.50 2.80
C PHE A 372 39.32 10.35 3.81
N GLN A 373 38.24 10.06 4.53
CA GLN A 373 38.05 8.85 5.34
C GLN A 373 36.70 8.24 4.97
N ASP A 374 36.71 6.95 4.64
CA ASP A 374 35.48 6.18 4.43
C ASP A 374 34.91 5.71 5.76
N ARG A 375 33.59 5.78 5.88
CA ARG A 375 32.86 5.19 7.00
C ARG A 375 31.76 4.29 6.47
N ASN A 376 31.65 3.12 7.07
CA ASN A 376 30.61 2.16 6.74
C ASN A 376 29.37 2.43 7.59
N PHE A 377 28.22 2.41 6.96
CA PHE A 377 26.92 2.53 7.60
C PHE A 377 26.06 1.34 7.24
N THR A 378 25.26 0.91 8.21
CA THR A 378 24.28 -0.15 8.01
C THR A 378 22.95 0.46 7.57
N ASP A 379 22.35 -0.17 6.57
CA ASP A 379 20.99 0.11 6.13
C ASP A 379 20.10 -1.06 6.50
N GLN A 380 18.96 -0.75 7.12
CA GLN A 380 17.97 -1.73 7.53
C GLN A 380 16.60 -1.24 7.12
N VAL A 381 15.80 -2.14 6.54
CA VAL A 381 14.40 -1.88 6.25
C VAL A 381 13.59 -3.04 6.79
N ALA A 382 12.59 -2.77 7.59
CA ALA A 382 11.56 -3.74 7.95
C ALA A 382 10.22 -3.22 7.45
N HIS A 383 9.46 -4.05 6.73
CA HIS A 383 8.10 -3.70 6.34
C HIS A 383 7.18 -4.90 6.45
N GLY A 384 5.90 -4.61 6.58
CA GLY A 384 4.87 -5.64 6.55
C GLY A 384 3.58 -5.13 5.95
N THR A 385 2.73 -6.07 5.55
CA THR A 385 1.43 -5.82 4.96
C THR A 385 0.42 -6.82 5.49
N LEU A 386 -0.79 -6.35 5.77
CA LEU A 386 -1.99 -7.14 5.99
C LEU A 386 -2.98 -6.88 4.85
N ILE A 387 -3.56 -7.95 4.33
CA ILE A 387 -4.60 -7.94 3.30
C ILE A 387 -5.76 -8.77 3.82
N LEU A 388 -6.92 -8.14 3.94
CA LEU A 388 -8.20 -8.79 4.16
C LEU A 388 -9.01 -8.60 2.88
N ASP A 389 -9.26 -9.67 2.14
CA ASP A 389 -9.95 -9.60 0.86
C ASP A 389 -11.33 -10.26 0.94
N ARG A 390 -12.27 -9.73 0.13
CA ARG A 390 -13.67 -10.14 0.07
C ARG A 390 -14.32 -10.22 1.46
N ILE A 391 -14.21 -9.12 2.20
CA ILE A 391 -14.93 -8.91 3.45
C ILE A 391 -16.41 -8.66 3.09
N GLY A 392 -17.30 -9.55 3.53
CA GLY A 392 -18.74 -9.46 3.27
C GLY A 392 -19.41 -10.82 3.09
N PHE A 393 -20.71 -10.79 2.77
CA PHE A 393 -21.51 -12.00 2.62
C PHE A 393 -21.43 -12.62 1.21
N ASN A 394 -20.95 -11.87 0.21
CA ASN A 394 -20.87 -12.38 -1.15
C ASN A 394 -19.78 -13.45 -1.26
N GLU A 395 -20.18 -14.68 -1.58
CA GLU A 395 -19.28 -15.83 -1.70
C GLU A 395 -18.61 -15.88 -3.08
N THR A 396 -19.26 -15.26 -4.09
CA THR A 396 -18.86 -15.36 -5.50
C THR A 396 -18.71 -13.96 -6.11
N GLY A 397 -17.50 -13.62 -6.54
CA GLY A 397 -17.20 -12.30 -7.12
C GLY A 397 -16.67 -11.30 -6.11
N ARG A 398 -16.72 -10.01 -6.48
CA ARG A 398 -16.28 -8.87 -5.67
C ARG A 398 -17.39 -7.88 -5.38
N ALA A 399 -18.48 -7.91 -6.13
CA ALA A 399 -19.63 -7.04 -5.89
C ALA A 399 -20.09 -7.08 -4.42
N MET A 400 -20.31 -5.89 -3.86
CA MET A 400 -20.73 -5.68 -2.47
C MET A 400 -19.76 -6.26 -1.43
N THR A 401 -18.46 -6.25 -1.74
CA THR A 401 -17.40 -6.64 -0.79
C THR A 401 -16.44 -5.49 -0.52
N LEU A 402 -15.81 -5.55 0.65
CA LEU A 402 -14.69 -4.68 1.03
C LEU A 402 -13.38 -5.46 0.94
N LYS A 403 -12.35 -4.85 0.38
CA LYS A 403 -10.97 -5.29 0.53
C LYS A 403 -10.25 -4.25 1.37
N LEU A 404 -9.62 -4.67 2.46
CA LEU A 404 -8.80 -3.81 3.31
C LEU A 404 -7.34 -4.24 3.16
N GLN A 405 -6.50 -3.30 2.75
CA GLN A 405 -5.05 -3.49 2.76
C GLN A 405 -4.42 -2.44 3.66
N GLY A 406 -3.32 -2.79 4.29
CA GLY A 406 -2.51 -1.84 5.02
C GLY A 406 -1.12 -2.38 5.25
N GLY A 407 -0.20 -1.49 5.56
CA GLY A 407 1.18 -1.86 5.81
C GLY A 407 1.92 -0.80 6.59
N ALA A 408 3.11 -1.16 7.00
CA ALA A 408 4.02 -0.26 7.70
C ALA A 408 5.46 -0.54 7.25
N VAL A 409 6.29 0.48 7.35
CA VAL A 409 7.73 0.40 7.11
C VAL A 409 8.47 1.09 8.25
N TRP A 410 9.62 0.53 8.61
CA TRP A 410 10.64 1.16 9.39
C TRP A 410 11.95 1.10 8.61
N THR A 411 12.69 2.20 8.60
CA THR A 411 13.98 2.30 7.92
C THR A 411 15.03 2.85 8.86
N ARG A 412 16.25 2.34 8.74
CA ARG A 412 17.47 2.94 9.27
C ARG A 412 18.47 3.08 8.13
N GLY A 413 18.98 4.29 7.92
CA GLY A 413 19.89 4.61 6.83
C GLY A 413 19.15 4.85 5.52
N GLU A 414 19.68 4.32 4.43
CA GLU A 414 19.16 4.53 3.09
C GLU A 414 18.04 3.55 2.72
N GLY A 415 16.79 3.99 2.86
CA GLY A 415 15.59 3.23 2.47
C GLY A 415 15.39 3.02 0.96
N ARG A 416 16.34 3.43 0.11
CA ARG A 416 16.20 3.35 -1.35
C ARG A 416 16.13 1.93 -1.86
N VAL A 417 16.72 0.96 -1.15
CA VAL A 417 16.65 -0.47 -1.52
C VAL A 417 15.20 -0.93 -1.67
N THR A 418 14.26 -0.32 -0.95
CA THR A 418 12.82 -0.59 -0.99
C THR A 418 11.98 0.61 -1.45
N ASN A 419 12.60 1.67 -1.96
CA ASN A 419 11.92 2.92 -2.35
C ASN A 419 11.09 3.54 -1.19
N SER A 420 11.61 3.41 0.03
CA SER A 420 11.04 3.97 1.26
C SER A 420 12.03 4.97 1.89
N ASP A 421 12.86 5.62 1.07
CA ASP A 421 13.85 6.58 1.55
C ASP A 421 13.21 7.87 2.05
N PHE A 422 13.69 8.30 3.20
CA PHE A 422 13.41 9.59 3.79
C PHE A 422 14.69 10.43 3.64
N ASP A 423 14.60 11.73 3.30
CA ASP A 423 15.72 12.53 2.76
C ASP A 423 17.08 12.40 3.46
N ARG A 424 17.09 12.05 4.74
CA ARG A 424 18.27 11.97 5.60
C ARG A 424 18.93 10.60 5.55
N ARG A 425 20.25 10.59 5.45
CA ARG A 425 21.07 9.38 5.42
C ARG A 425 21.89 9.21 6.70
N VAL A 426 22.64 10.24 7.09
CA VAL A 426 23.45 10.26 8.32
C VAL A 426 23.10 11.48 9.16
N ILE A 427 23.03 11.26 10.47
CA ILE A 427 22.81 12.29 11.49
C ILE A 427 23.97 12.31 12.49
N LEU A 428 24.11 13.44 13.19
CA LEU A 428 24.98 13.57 14.35
C LEU A 428 24.17 13.25 15.61
N ASP A 429 24.58 12.22 16.35
CA ASP A 429 23.92 11.81 17.60
C ASP A 429 24.40 12.67 18.79
N THR A 430 23.73 12.51 19.94
CA THR A 430 24.00 13.27 21.19
C THR A 430 25.41 13.14 21.72
N ASP A 431 26.05 12.01 21.48
CA ASP A 431 27.43 11.74 21.86
C ASP A 431 28.45 12.26 20.82
N GLY A 432 27.97 12.91 19.75
CA GLY A 432 28.79 13.39 18.64
C GLY A 432 29.17 12.30 17.62
N SER A 433 28.64 11.08 17.75
CA SER A 433 28.85 10.02 16.77
C SER A 433 28.00 10.21 15.51
N LEU A 434 28.44 9.64 14.39
CA LEU A 434 27.67 9.62 13.14
C LEU A 434 26.86 8.32 13.08
N THR A 435 25.55 8.44 12.93
CA THR A 435 24.64 7.28 12.88
C THR A 435 23.69 7.37 11.70
N SER A 436 23.21 6.22 11.23
CA SER A 436 22.19 6.13 10.18
C SER A 436 20.87 6.71 10.66
N ALA A 437 20.29 7.64 9.89
CA ALA A 437 19.01 8.27 10.21
C ALA A 437 17.85 7.27 10.18
N GLN A 438 16.83 7.46 11.01
CA GLN A 438 15.67 6.56 11.05
C GLN A 438 14.37 7.23 10.60
N SER A 439 13.47 6.41 10.06
CA SER A 439 12.10 6.80 9.72
C SER A 439 11.12 5.64 9.95
N VAL A 440 9.85 5.99 10.16
CA VAL A 440 8.74 5.04 10.24
C VAL A 440 7.59 5.56 9.41
N GLY A 441 6.85 4.67 8.77
CA GLY A 441 5.66 5.04 8.01
C GLY A 441 4.62 3.92 7.99
N ALA A 442 3.40 4.28 7.64
CA ALA A 442 2.29 3.37 7.55
C ALA A 442 1.25 3.85 6.54
N TRP A 443 0.53 2.90 5.95
CA TRP A 443 -0.52 3.16 5.00
C TRP A 443 -1.69 2.20 5.16
N VAL A 444 -2.82 2.60 4.59
CA VAL A 444 -4.05 1.82 4.52
C VAL A 444 -4.76 2.11 3.20
N ASN A 445 -5.45 1.11 2.66
CA ASN A 445 -6.18 1.19 1.42
C ASN A 445 -7.45 0.31 1.46
N PRO A 446 -8.56 0.84 1.98
CA PRO A 446 -9.87 0.24 1.79
C PRO A 446 -10.33 0.42 0.33
N ILE A 447 -10.86 -0.67 -0.23
CA ILE A 447 -11.44 -0.73 -1.56
C ILE A 447 -12.83 -1.33 -1.43
N PHE A 448 -13.85 -0.52 -1.64
CA PHE A 448 -15.23 -0.97 -1.65
C PHE A 448 -15.68 -1.22 -3.09
N TYR A 449 -16.08 -2.45 -3.37
CA TYR A 449 -16.59 -2.84 -4.67
C TYR A 449 -18.12 -2.72 -4.67
N PHE A 450 -18.66 -1.72 -5.34
CA PHE A 450 -20.12 -1.60 -5.53
C PHE A 450 -20.64 -2.71 -6.46
N THR A 451 -19.86 -3.00 -7.51
CA THR A 451 -20.10 -4.09 -8.44
C THR A 451 -18.78 -4.81 -8.72
N ASP A 452 -18.78 -5.83 -9.57
CA ASP A 452 -17.54 -6.46 -10.02
C ASP A 452 -16.65 -5.54 -10.86
N THR A 453 -17.21 -4.44 -11.37
CA THR A 453 -16.53 -3.52 -12.29
C THR A 453 -16.41 -2.10 -11.78
N VAL A 454 -17.10 -1.72 -10.70
CA VAL A 454 -17.06 -0.37 -10.12
C VAL A 454 -16.60 -0.45 -8.67
N SER A 455 -15.56 0.31 -8.32
CA SER A 455 -15.07 0.39 -6.94
C SER A 455 -14.70 1.82 -6.52
N LEU A 456 -14.94 2.14 -5.25
CA LEU A 456 -14.38 3.30 -4.57
C LEU A 456 -13.16 2.86 -3.79
N ARG A 457 -12.08 3.61 -3.92
CA ARG A 457 -10.81 3.36 -3.26
C ARG A 457 -10.42 4.59 -2.49
N TRP A 458 -9.90 4.38 -1.30
CA TRP A 458 -9.16 5.40 -0.57
C TRP A 458 -7.80 4.83 -0.24
N ALA A 459 -6.73 5.57 -0.44
CA ALA A 459 -5.39 5.20 -0.03
C ALA A 459 -4.82 6.34 0.79
N GLY A 460 -4.40 6.07 2.01
CA GLY A 460 -3.83 7.09 2.88
C GLY A 460 -2.65 6.55 3.67
N GLY A 461 -1.72 7.41 4.01
CA GLY A 461 -0.54 7.02 4.75
C GLY A 461 0.38 8.19 5.08
N PHE A 462 1.44 7.85 5.79
CA PHE A 462 2.44 8.81 6.21
C PHE A 462 3.81 8.16 6.36
N GLN A 463 4.85 8.99 6.37
CA GLN A 463 6.20 8.62 6.77
C GLN A 463 6.83 9.78 7.55
N THR A 464 7.42 9.48 8.70
CA THR A 464 8.03 10.45 9.61
C THR A 464 9.46 10.08 9.96
N ALA A 465 10.29 11.10 10.08
CA ALA A 465 11.58 11.06 10.72
C ALA A 465 11.41 10.70 12.21
N LEU A 466 12.23 9.77 12.73
CA LEU A 466 12.29 9.50 14.17
C LEU A 466 13.29 10.41 14.88
N ASP A 467 14.43 10.69 14.24
CA ASP A 467 15.50 11.52 14.81
C ASP A 467 15.45 12.98 14.33
N ASP A 468 14.25 13.57 14.24
CA ASP A 468 14.04 14.85 13.52
C ASP A 468 14.78 16.05 14.13
N ASP A 469 15.14 15.97 15.41
CA ASP A 469 15.83 16.96 16.22
C ASP A 469 17.34 16.93 16.05
N ARG A 470 17.87 15.88 15.43
CA ARG A 470 19.31 15.70 15.21
C ARG A 470 19.81 16.46 13.98
N PRO A 471 21.02 17.03 14.03
CA PRO A 471 21.65 17.62 12.85
C PRO A 471 21.83 16.58 11.75
N VAL A 472 21.39 16.91 10.54
CA VAL A 472 21.57 16.07 9.35
C VAL A 472 22.92 16.36 8.73
N VAL A 473 23.71 15.30 8.53
CA VAL A 473 25.07 15.39 8.00
C VAL A 473 25.09 15.08 6.51
N THR A 474 24.36 14.04 6.08
CA THR A 474 24.23 13.65 4.66
C THR A 474 22.79 13.27 4.33
N GLY A 475 22.42 13.42 3.06
CA GLY A 475 21.06 13.17 2.56
C GLY A 475 20.75 13.85 1.23
N SER A 476 19.54 13.64 0.73
CA SER A 476 18.93 14.43 -0.35
C SER A 476 18.41 15.74 0.23
N LEU A 477 19.33 16.66 0.54
CA LEU A 477 19.01 17.96 1.10
C LEU A 477 18.43 18.89 0.03
N ILE A 478 17.42 19.66 0.42
CA ILE A 478 16.72 20.61 -0.43
C ILE A 478 17.27 21.99 -0.12
N THR A 479 17.90 22.64 -1.09
CA THR A 479 18.39 24.01 -0.93
C THR A 479 17.33 25.01 -1.40
N ASP A 480 16.95 25.97 -0.56
CA ASP A 480 16.05 27.05 -0.96
C ASP A 480 16.80 28.16 -1.74
N SER A 481 16.04 29.13 -2.26
CA SER A 481 16.59 30.28 -3.01
C SER A 481 17.53 31.16 -2.19
N ALA A 482 17.46 31.09 -0.86
CA ALA A 482 18.37 31.78 0.06
C ALA A 482 19.59 30.92 0.44
N GLY A 483 19.79 29.75 -0.18
CA GLY A 483 20.91 28.86 0.07
C GLY A 483 20.79 28.03 1.35
N ARG A 484 19.62 27.99 2.00
CA ARG A 484 19.38 27.20 3.21
C ARG A 484 18.97 25.79 2.85
N ASN A 485 19.54 24.81 3.53
CA ASN A 485 19.23 23.40 3.32
C ASN A 485 18.09 22.93 4.22
N PHE A 486 17.16 22.17 3.66
CA PHE A 486 16.02 21.57 4.33
C PHE A 486 16.00 20.06 4.09
N PHE A 487 15.31 19.35 4.97
CA PHE A 487 15.00 17.94 4.83
C PHE A 487 13.56 17.67 5.25
N ARG A 488 12.92 16.67 4.63
CA ARG A 488 11.60 16.19 5.05
C ARG A 488 11.66 15.62 6.47
N VAL A 489 10.68 16.01 7.28
CA VAL A 489 10.46 15.50 8.64
C VAL A 489 9.22 14.62 8.69
N ASN A 490 8.17 15.00 7.97
CA ASN A 490 6.92 14.26 7.92
C ASN A 490 6.33 14.42 6.53
N ASP A 491 5.80 13.34 5.97
CA ASP A 491 5.05 13.33 4.73
C ASP A 491 3.73 12.59 4.99
N ARG A 492 2.62 13.17 4.55
CA ARG A 492 1.28 12.61 4.69
C ARG A 492 0.59 12.69 3.35
N GLN A 493 -0.02 11.61 2.93
CA GLN A 493 -0.62 11.51 1.61
C GLN A 493 -1.96 10.79 1.67
N SER A 494 -2.89 11.24 0.83
CA SER A 494 -4.23 10.67 0.72
C SER A 494 -4.74 10.77 -0.72
N GLU A 495 -5.24 9.67 -1.25
CA GLU A 495 -5.96 9.59 -2.52
C GLU A 495 -7.37 9.04 -2.27
N ALA A 496 -8.38 9.69 -2.83
CA ALA A 496 -9.70 9.08 -3.02
C ALA A 496 -9.95 8.92 -4.51
N SER A 497 -10.27 7.72 -4.97
CA SER A 497 -10.47 7.43 -6.39
C SER A 497 -11.64 6.48 -6.68
N LEU A 498 -12.37 6.79 -7.75
CA LEU A 498 -13.42 5.95 -8.32
C LEU A 498 -12.87 5.20 -9.53
N TRP A 499 -13.06 3.89 -9.56
CA TRP A 499 -12.55 3.00 -10.61
C TRP A 499 -13.70 2.29 -11.29
N TRP A 500 -13.65 2.24 -12.62
CA TRP A 500 -14.63 1.55 -13.46
C TRP A 500 -13.93 0.72 -14.54
N THR A 501 -14.27 -0.56 -14.64
CA THR A 501 -13.59 -1.51 -15.53
C THR A 501 -14.57 -2.32 -16.38
N PRO A 502 -15.18 -1.72 -17.41
CA PRO A 502 -16.07 -2.43 -18.33
C PRO A 502 -15.25 -3.22 -19.35
N GLY A 503 -15.18 -4.54 -19.21
CA GLY A 503 -14.40 -5.38 -20.12
C GLY A 503 -12.93 -4.95 -20.15
N PRO A 504 -12.26 -4.88 -21.30
CA PRO A 504 -10.80 -4.64 -21.37
C PRO A 504 -10.39 -3.20 -21.06
N PHE A 505 -11.36 -2.30 -20.85
CA PHE A 505 -11.13 -0.89 -20.54
C PHE A 505 -11.16 -0.68 -19.04
N THR A 506 -10.28 0.19 -18.55
CA THR A 506 -10.38 0.73 -17.21
C THR A 506 -10.32 2.25 -17.25
N PHE A 507 -11.15 2.87 -16.43
CA PHE A 507 -11.18 4.29 -16.16
C PHE A 507 -11.01 4.48 -14.65
N ALA A 508 -10.24 5.48 -14.25
CA ALA A 508 -10.23 5.91 -12.87
C ALA A 508 -10.11 7.43 -12.79
N PHE A 509 -10.83 8.01 -11.84
CA PHE A 509 -10.76 9.42 -11.49
C PHE A 509 -10.41 9.52 -10.02
N GLY A 510 -9.45 10.36 -9.67
CA GLY A 510 -9.01 10.51 -8.29
C GLY A 510 -8.62 11.92 -7.94
N TRP A 511 -8.78 12.21 -6.65
CA TRP A 511 -8.25 13.38 -6.00
C TRP A 511 -7.16 12.96 -5.02
N ASN A 512 -6.02 13.64 -5.10
CA ASN A 512 -4.81 13.39 -4.35
C ASN A 512 -4.46 14.63 -3.52
N PHE A 513 -4.15 14.41 -2.25
CA PHE A 513 -3.64 15.39 -1.31
C PHE A 513 -2.31 14.91 -0.76
N THR A 514 -1.33 15.81 -0.71
CA THR A 514 -0.03 15.57 -0.08
C THR A 514 0.33 16.74 0.80
N GLN A 515 0.82 16.44 1.99
CA GLN A 515 1.27 17.39 2.97
C GLN A 515 2.67 16.98 3.44
N THR A 516 3.65 17.87 3.29
CA THR A 516 5.02 17.58 3.68
C THR A 516 5.57 18.69 4.57
N ASP A 517 6.11 18.29 5.72
CA ASP A 517 6.77 19.16 6.68
C ASP A 517 8.29 19.05 6.53
N PHE A 518 8.97 20.20 6.60
CA PHE A 518 10.42 20.34 6.42
C PHE A 518 11.06 21.00 7.61
N ARG A 519 12.32 20.65 7.87
CA ARG A 519 13.16 21.33 8.87
C ARG A 519 14.48 21.75 8.25
N ASN A 520 14.96 22.92 8.63
CA ASN A 520 16.26 23.45 8.20
C ASN A 520 17.41 22.65 8.85
N VAL A 521 18.46 22.40 8.07
CA VAL A 521 19.74 21.84 8.53
C VAL A 521 20.47 22.90 9.34
N ASN A 522 20.26 22.90 10.66
CA ASN A 522 20.97 23.81 11.56
C ASN A 522 22.16 23.09 12.21
N ALA A 523 23.35 23.23 11.64
CA ALA A 523 24.58 22.66 12.18
C ALA A 523 25.10 23.38 13.44
N THR A 524 24.54 24.56 13.80
CA THR A 524 25.05 25.44 14.86
C THR A 524 24.08 25.61 16.05
N GLY A 525 23.00 24.84 16.12
CA GLY A 525 22.15 24.71 17.32
C GLY A 525 21.19 25.88 17.64
N THR A 526 21.14 26.93 16.82
CA THR A 526 20.30 28.11 17.10
C THR A 526 19.02 28.13 16.24
N GLY A 527 17.98 27.42 16.70
CA GLY A 527 16.62 27.47 16.15
C GLY A 527 16.40 26.69 14.85
N SER A 528 15.50 25.70 14.87
CA SER A 528 15.04 25.03 13.65
C SER A 528 13.84 25.78 13.08
N THR A 529 13.96 26.28 11.84
CA THR A 529 12.80 26.82 11.11
C THR A 529 12.07 25.66 10.44
N THR A 530 10.82 25.43 10.82
CA THR A 530 9.94 24.47 10.17
C THR A 530 9.24 25.14 8.99
N ARG A 531 9.14 24.43 7.87
CA ARG A 531 8.30 24.82 6.73
C ARG A 531 7.34 23.70 6.40
N HIS A 532 6.31 24.05 5.63
CA HIS A 532 5.23 23.16 5.29
C HIS A 532 4.79 23.41 3.86
N ASN A 533 4.46 22.34 3.15
CA ASN A 533 3.97 22.39 1.78
C ASN A 533 2.77 21.46 1.62
N GLU A 534 1.72 21.96 0.97
CA GLU A 534 0.53 21.20 0.61
C GLU A 534 0.39 21.17 -0.90
N ASN A 535 -0.05 20.03 -1.43
CA ASN A 535 -0.25 19.84 -2.86
C ASN A 535 -1.57 19.11 -3.09
N ASN A 536 -2.38 19.68 -3.97
CA ASN A 536 -3.63 19.11 -4.42
C ASN A 536 -3.53 18.73 -5.89
N LYS A 537 -4.10 17.57 -6.22
CA LYS A 537 -4.03 17.03 -7.57
C LYS A 537 -5.29 16.28 -7.94
N PHE A 538 -5.79 16.52 -9.14
CA PHE A 538 -6.84 15.73 -9.76
C PHE A 538 -6.25 14.91 -10.90
N GLU A 539 -6.68 13.66 -11.01
CA GLU A 539 -6.21 12.75 -12.04
C GLU A 539 -7.34 11.99 -12.67
N PHE A 540 -7.25 11.87 -13.98
CA PHE A 540 -8.02 10.94 -14.76
C PHE A 540 -7.06 10.01 -15.48
N ILE A 541 -7.30 8.72 -15.36
CA ILE A 541 -6.55 7.71 -16.10
C ILE A 541 -7.52 6.81 -16.83
N SER A 542 -7.12 6.43 -18.04
CA SER A 542 -7.80 5.38 -18.78
C SER A 542 -6.77 4.47 -19.41
N TRP A 543 -7.08 3.18 -19.45
CA TRP A 543 -6.27 2.25 -20.22
C TRP A 543 -7.09 1.13 -20.81
N TRP A 544 -6.55 0.61 -21.90
CA TRP A 544 -7.01 -0.62 -22.54
C TRP A 544 -5.93 -1.68 -22.34
N SER A 545 -6.32 -2.88 -21.89
CA SER A 545 -5.42 -4.01 -21.69
C SER A 545 -5.69 -5.13 -22.70
N PHE A 546 -4.64 -5.82 -23.12
CA PHE A 546 -4.68 -6.97 -24.04
C PHE A 546 -3.67 -8.04 -23.59
#